data_AF-A0A1H9UNJ3-F1
#
_entry.id   AF-A0A1H9UNJ3-F1
#
_cell.length_a   1.000
_cell.length_b   1.000
_cell.length_c   1.000
_cell.angle_alpha   90.00
_cell.angle_beta   90.00
_cell.angle_gamma   90.00
#
_symmetry.space_group_name_H-M   'P 1'
#
loop_
_entity.id
_entity.type
_entity.pdbx_description
1 polymer ?
#
loop_
_entity_poly.entity_id
_entity_poly.type
_entity_poly.pdbx_seq_one_letter_code
_entity_poly.pdbx_strand_id
1 'polypeptide(L)'
;MGDRTFGYSAQVKPFLWVFIVVTPLEVLLVELIVPWFWLRAVLLVFGVVGALLLGWQIWMLSKFKHSVDDEYLWLRYAREFEYRIPLAVIENVTQGTTSRTLHRTRSVVDGTLVLEISGSTNVSLRLSEPQAVDLGRRGAHDVTEVEFWTDDPGGMVRALRK
;
A
#
# COMPACT_ATOMS: atom_id res chain seq x y z
N MET A 1 12.90 -12.16 18.65
CA MET A 1 11.50 -11.95 19.09
C MET A 1 10.70 -11.78 17.81
N GLY A 2 9.69 -12.60 17.54
CA GLY A 2 9.22 -12.87 16.16
C GLY A 2 8.83 -11.65 15.31
N ASP A 3 9.12 -11.76 14.00
CA ASP A 3 8.77 -10.80 12.95
C ASP A 3 7.30 -10.35 13.07
N ARG A 4 7.07 -9.04 13.24
CA ARG A 4 5.72 -8.47 13.35
C ARG A 4 5.31 -7.86 12.02
N THR A 5 4.25 -8.39 11.42
CA THR A 5 3.73 -7.86 10.15
C THR A 5 2.56 -6.91 10.36
N PHE A 6 2.57 -5.78 9.64
CA PHE A 6 1.54 -4.76 9.65
C PHE A 6 0.98 -4.54 8.25
N GLY A 7 -0.34 -4.64 8.12
CA GLY A 7 -1.04 -4.28 6.88
C GLY A 7 -1.02 -2.77 6.64
N TYR A 8 -1.38 -2.39 5.42
CA TYR A 8 -1.62 -0.99 5.02
C TYR A 8 -2.85 -0.86 4.11
N SER A 9 -3.61 -1.94 3.92
CA SER A 9 -4.62 -2.05 2.87
C SER A 9 -6.06 -2.08 3.39
N ALA A 10 -6.27 -1.87 4.70
CA ALA A 10 -7.61 -1.91 5.29
C ALA A 10 -8.57 -0.87 4.70
N GLN A 11 -8.07 0.28 4.22
CA GLN A 11 -8.91 1.29 3.57
C GLN A 11 -9.39 0.87 2.17
N VAL A 12 -8.54 0.17 1.40
CA VAL A 12 -8.79 -0.12 -0.01
C VAL A 12 -9.52 -1.46 -0.18
N LYS A 13 -9.26 -2.43 0.71
CA LYS A 13 -9.84 -3.78 0.65
C LYS A 13 -11.37 -3.81 0.61
N PRO A 14 -12.12 -3.04 1.41
CA PRO A 14 -13.59 -3.05 1.35
C PRO A 14 -14.12 -2.67 -0.03
N PHE A 15 -13.55 -1.62 -0.63
CA PHE A 15 -13.93 -1.21 -1.99
C PHE A 15 -13.64 -2.32 -3.02
N LEU A 16 -12.46 -2.95 -2.95
CA LEU A 16 -12.12 -4.05 -3.86
C LEU A 16 -13.09 -5.23 -3.72
N TRP A 17 -13.49 -5.58 -2.49
CA TRP A 17 -14.49 -6.62 -2.25
C TRP A 17 -15.87 -6.26 -2.82
N VAL A 18 -16.32 -5.01 -2.67
CA VAL A 18 -17.57 -4.54 -3.27
C VAL A 18 -17.52 -4.71 -4.79
N PHE A 19 -16.43 -4.27 -5.45
CA PHE A 19 -16.29 -4.44 -6.90
C PHE A 19 -16.28 -5.91 -7.33
N ILE A 20 -15.66 -6.80 -6.56
CA ILE A 20 -15.67 -8.25 -6.85
C ILE A 20 -17.09 -8.82 -6.83
N VAL A 21 -17.96 -8.33 -5.95
CA VAL A 21 -19.36 -8.80 -5.85
C VAL A 21 -20.26 -8.12 -6.88
N VAL A 22 -20.05 -6.82 -7.13
CA VAL A 22 -20.84 -6.04 -8.09
C VAL A 22 -20.55 -6.46 -9.53
N THR A 23 -19.31 -6.78 -9.87
CA THR A 23 -18.92 -7.14 -11.26
C THR A 23 -19.74 -8.33 -11.81
N PRO A 24 -19.92 -9.46 -11.11
CA PRO A 24 -20.82 -10.53 -11.55
C PRO A 24 -22.27 -10.09 -11.71
N LEU A 25 -22.77 -9.22 -10.81
CA LEU A 25 -24.14 -8.70 -10.89
C LEU A 25 -24.35 -7.86 -12.16
N GLU A 26 -23.37 -7.02 -12.51
CA GLU A 26 -23.37 -6.26 -13.76
C GLU A 26 -23.40 -7.20 -14.99
N VAL A 27 -22.59 -8.26 -14.98
CA VAL A 27 -22.59 -9.27 -16.04
C VAL A 27 -23.96 -9.95 -16.18
N LEU A 28 -24.61 -10.29 -15.07
CA LEU A 28 -25.96 -10.88 -15.09
C LEU A 28 -27.01 -9.91 -15.68
N LEU A 29 -26.93 -8.63 -15.33
CA LEU A 29 -27.82 -7.60 -15.88
C LEU A 29 -27.62 -7.42 -17.39
N VAL A 30 -26.36 -7.44 -17.84
CA VAL A 30 -26.02 -7.39 -19.27
C VAL A 30 -26.62 -8.57 -20.03
N GLU A 31 -26.53 -9.80 -19.48
CA GLU A 31 -27.09 -11.00 -20.10
C GLU A 31 -28.62 -10.90 -20.27
N LEU A 32 -29.30 -10.26 -19.33
CA LEU A 32 -30.75 -10.05 -19.37
C LEU A 32 -31.18 -8.98 -20.37
N ILE A 33 -30.43 -7.87 -20.47
CA ILE A 33 -30.84 -6.67 -21.22
C ILE A 33 -30.36 -6.70 -22.67
N VAL A 34 -29.13 -7.17 -22.93
CA VAL A 34 -28.50 -7.04 -24.24
C VAL A 34 -28.93 -8.20 -25.14
N PRO A 35 -29.50 -8.00 -26.33
CA PRO A 35 -29.92 -9.10 -27.20
C PRO A 35 -28.80 -9.67 -28.08
N TRP A 36 -27.71 -8.93 -28.29
CA TRP A 36 -26.63 -9.32 -29.20
C TRP A 36 -25.60 -10.24 -28.52
N PHE A 37 -25.49 -11.46 -29.03
CA PHE A 37 -24.57 -12.48 -28.51
C PHE A 37 -23.11 -12.00 -28.41
N TRP A 38 -22.61 -11.34 -29.46
CA TRP A 38 -21.21 -10.89 -29.50
C TRP A 38 -20.91 -9.85 -28.40
N LEU A 39 -21.88 -8.96 -28.10
CA LEU A 39 -21.71 -7.93 -27.08
C LEU A 39 -21.71 -8.55 -25.67
N ARG A 40 -22.58 -9.53 -25.42
CA ARG A 40 -22.57 -10.32 -24.17
C ARG A 40 -21.23 -11.01 -23.96
N ALA A 41 -20.72 -11.69 -24.99
CA ALA A 41 -19.45 -12.40 -24.92
C ALA A 41 -18.27 -11.45 -24.59
N VAL A 42 -18.22 -10.29 -25.23
CA VAL A 42 -17.17 -9.28 -24.97
C VAL A 42 -17.26 -8.76 -23.53
N LEU A 43 -18.46 -8.40 -23.06
CA LEU A 43 -18.67 -7.89 -21.70
C LEU A 43 -18.37 -8.94 -20.63
N LEU A 44 -18.72 -10.21 -20.88
CA LEU A 44 -18.37 -11.32 -20.01
C LEU A 44 -16.84 -11.45 -19.89
N VAL A 45 -16.10 -11.38 -21.00
CA VAL A 45 -14.63 -11.43 -20.99
C VAL A 45 -14.06 -10.27 -20.17
N PHE A 46 -14.56 -9.05 -20.36
CA PHE A 46 -14.13 -7.90 -19.55
C PHE A 46 -14.44 -8.08 -18.05
N GLY A 47 -15.61 -8.61 -17.70
CA GLY A 47 -15.98 -8.91 -16.32
C GLY A 47 -15.06 -9.95 -15.67
N VAL A 48 -14.76 -11.04 -16.38
CA VAL A 48 -13.84 -12.08 -15.90
C VAL A 48 -12.42 -11.52 -15.72
N VAL A 49 -11.91 -10.80 -16.73
CA VAL A 49 -10.58 -10.17 -16.64
C VAL A 49 -10.52 -9.16 -15.49
N GLY A 50 -11.55 -8.32 -15.34
CA GLY A 50 -11.66 -7.35 -14.25
C GLY A 50 -11.66 -8.04 -12.88
N ALA A 51 -12.45 -9.09 -12.70
CA ALA A 51 -12.49 -9.86 -11.46
C ALA A 51 -11.13 -10.51 -11.13
N LEU A 52 -10.44 -11.05 -12.14
CA LEU A 52 -9.10 -11.60 -11.98
C LEU A 52 -8.09 -10.52 -11.55
N LEU A 53 -8.15 -9.33 -12.16
CA LEU A 53 -7.29 -8.19 -11.78
C LEU A 53 -7.56 -7.71 -10.35
N LEU A 54 -8.83 -7.64 -9.94
CA LEU A 54 -9.21 -7.29 -8.57
C LEU A 54 -8.71 -8.34 -7.56
N GLY A 55 -8.88 -9.62 -7.87
CA GLY A 55 -8.38 -10.72 -7.04
C GLY A 55 -6.85 -10.70 -6.91
N TRP A 56 -6.15 -10.46 -8.02
CA TRP A 56 -4.70 -10.24 -8.03
C TRP A 56 -4.29 -9.06 -7.13
N GLN A 57 -5.02 -7.94 -7.21
CA GLN A 57 -4.74 -6.76 -6.40
C GLN A 57 -4.90 -7.04 -4.89
N ILE A 58 -5.95 -7.76 -4.49
CA ILE A 58 -6.16 -8.17 -3.08
C ILE A 58 -5.05 -9.10 -2.60
N TRP A 59 -4.65 -10.06 -3.43
CA TRP A 59 -3.55 -10.98 -3.11
C TRP A 59 -2.25 -10.22 -2.89
N MET A 60 -1.92 -9.30 -3.80
CA MET A 60 -0.72 -8.46 -3.73
C MET A 60 -0.70 -7.62 -2.45
N LEU A 61 -1.80 -6.94 -2.12
CA LEU A 61 -1.95 -6.13 -0.90
C LEU A 61 -1.94 -6.96 0.39
N SER A 62 -2.18 -8.27 0.31
CA SER A 62 -2.18 -9.17 1.46
C SER A 62 -0.83 -9.86 1.65
N LYS A 63 -0.08 -10.06 0.57
CA LYS A 63 1.24 -10.71 0.59
C LYS A 63 2.35 -9.75 0.99
N PHE A 64 2.34 -8.53 0.46
CA PHE A 64 3.34 -7.51 0.74
C PHE A 64 2.83 -6.62 1.88
N LYS A 65 3.27 -6.93 3.10
CA LYS A 65 2.98 -6.15 4.31
C LYS A 65 4.26 -5.49 4.81
N HIS A 66 4.10 -4.42 5.59
CA HIS A 66 5.22 -3.92 6.37
C HIS A 66 5.61 -4.97 7.41
N SER A 67 6.89 -5.10 7.70
CA SER A 67 7.36 -6.05 8.72
C SER A 67 8.45 -5.42 9.57
N VAL A 68 8.45 -5.75 10.86
CA VAL A 68 9.44 -5.27 11.82
C VAL A 68 10.15 -6.49 12.37
N ASP A 69 11.43 -6.58 12.05
CA ASP A 69 12.34 -7.59 12.58
C ASP A 69 13.07 -7.04 13.82
N ASP A 70 13.99 -7.80 14.39
CA ASP A 70 14.78 -7.36 15.55
C ASP A 70 15.80 -6.26 15.20
N GLU A 71 16.23 -6.14 13.94
CA GLU A 71 17.22 -5.14 13.49
C GLU A 71 16.70 -4.13 12.47
N TYR A 72 15.65 -4.46 11.71
CA TYR A 72 15.20 -3.65 10.56
C TYR A 72 13.69 -3.48 10.51
N LEU A 73 13.26 -2.30 10.08
CA LEU A 73 11.92 -2.02 9.58
C LEU A 73 11.90 -2.20 8.06
N TRP A 74 11.01 -3.09 7.60
CA TRP A 74 10.76 -3.34 6.19
C TRP A 74 9.48 -2.64 5.75
N LEU A 75 9.64 -1.59 4.95
CA LEU A 75 8.54 -0.91 4.29
C LEU A 75 8.36 -1.50 2.89
N ARG A 76 7.30 -2.31 2.73
CA ARG A 76 6.93 -2.90 1.46
C ARG A 76 5.67 -2.23 0.91
N TYR A 77 5.69 -1.89 -0.36
CA TYR A 77 4.50 -1.52 -1.10
C TYR A 77 4.45 -2.32 -2.40
N ALA A 78 3.51 -3.26 -2.44
CA ALA A 78 3.36 -4.19 -3.56
C ALA A 78 4.70 -4.89 -3.87
N ARG A 79 4.91 -5.34 -5.11
CA ARG A 79 6.19 -5.93 -5.57
C ARG A 79 7.18 -4.86 -6.05
N GLU A 80 6.74 -3.61 -6.16
CA GLU A 80 7.50 -2.54 -6.80
C GLU A 80 8.42 -1.77 -5.86
N PHE A 81 8.19 -1.88 -4.56
CA PHE A 81 8.93 -1.11 -3.58
C PHE A 81 9.14 -1.93 -2.31
N GLU A 82 10.41 -2.07 -1.96
CA GLU A 82 10.87 -2.63 -0.71
C GLU A 82 11.98 -1.74 -0.21
N TYR A 83 11.80 -1.18 0.99
CA TYR A 83 12.77 -0.32 1.61
C TYR A 83 13.05 -0.81 3.02
N ARG A 84 14.35 -0.91 3.34
CA ARG A 84 14.84 -1.45 4.59
C ARG A 84 15.51 -0.35 5.38
N ILE A 85 14.98 -0.08 6.57
CA ILE A 85 15.48 0.95 7.48
C ILE A 85 16.06 0.25 8.71
N PRO A 86 17.35 0.44 9.04
CA PRO A 86 17.90 -0.05 10.30
C PRO A 86 17.18 0.60 11.49
N LEU A 87 16.80 -0.18 12.51
CA LEU A 87 16.14 0.38 13.69
C LEU A 87 17.07 1.33 14.46
N ALA A 88 18.39 1.11 14.40
CA ALA A 88 19.40 1.92 15.07
C ALA A 88 19.45 3.39 14.60
N VAL A 89 18.97 3.68 13.38
CA VAL A 89 18.95 5.05 12.84
C VAL A 89 17.61 5.77 13.10
N ILE A 90 16.64 5.10 13.71
CA ILE A 90 15.33 5.71 14.00
C ILE A 90 15.46 6.53 15.29
N GLU A 91 15.50 7.85 15.15
CA GLU A 91 15.61 8.79 16.28
C GLU A 91 14.26 8.95 17.00
N ASN A 92 13.19 9.11 16.23
CA ASN A 92 11.87 9.33 16.79
C ASN A 92 10.77 8.72 15.92
N VAL A 93 9.70 8.27 16.57
CA VAL A 93 8.52 7.69 15.95
C VAL A 93 7.31 8.45 16.47
N THR A 94 6.54 9.04 15.58
CA THR A 94 5.33 9.77 15.93
C THR A 94 4.13 9.19 15.20
N GLN A 95 3.04 9.00 15.93
CA GLN A 95 1.75 8.69 15.33
C GLN A 95 1.03 10.01 15.04
N GLY A 96 0.60 10.18 13.80
CA GLY A 96 -0.10 11.39 13.37
C GLY A 96 -0.61 11.22 11.95
N THR A 97 -1.89 11.52 11.73
CA THR A 97 -2.46 11.48 10.39
C THR A 97 -2.07 12.73 9.63
N THR A 98 -1.26 12.56 8.59
CA THR A 98 -0.92 13.62 7.65
C THR A 98 -1.61 13.31 6.33
N SER A 99 -2.43 14.25 5.85
CA SER A 99 -2.95 14.17 4.48
C SER A 99 -2.10 15.08 3.61
N ARG A 100 -1.54 14.51 2.55
CA ARG A 100 -0.85 15.26 1.51
C ARG A 100 -1.55 14.93 0.19
N THR A 101 -1.82 15.95 -0.62
CA THR A 101 -2.32 15.72 -1.98
C THR A 101 -1.12 15.38 -2.85
N LEU A 102 -0.65 14.13 -2.78
CA LEU A 102 0.35 13.63 -3.70
C LEU A 102 -0.37 12.91 -4.84
N HIS A 103 0.17 13.07 -6.05
CA HIS A 103 -0.36 12.35 -7.21
C HIS A 103 0.13 10.89 -7.27
N ARG A 104 0.82 10.40 -6.22
CA ARG A 104 1.52 9.12 -6.23
C ARG A 104 1.66 8.54 -4.83
N THR A 105 1.48 7.22 -4.74
CA THR A 105 1.68 6.44 -3.51
C THR A 105 3.08 6.58 -2.91
N ARG A 106 4.13 6.70 -3.73
CA ARG A 106 5.52 6.91 -3.27
C ARG A 106 6.10 8.19 -3.85
N SER A 107 6.57 9.04 -2.97
CA SER A 107 7.24 10.29 -3.34
C SER A 107 8.28 10.67 -2.29
N VAL A 108 9.30 11.40 -2.71
CA VAL A 108 10.20 12.10 -1.78
C VAL A 108 9.89 13.58 -1.92
N VAL A 109 9.54 14.23 -0.82
CA VAL A 109 9.21 15.65 -0.74
C VAL A 109 10.09 16.26 0.33
N ASP A 110 10.97 17.18 -0.04
CA ASP A 110 11.87 17.90 0.88
C ASP A 110 12.68 16.96 1.81
N GLY A 111 13.14 15.81 1.28
CA GLY A 111 13.88 14.81 2.06
C GLY A 111 12.99 13.89 2.92
N THR A 112 11.67 13.98 2.78
CA THR A 112 10.71 13.07 3.42
C THR A 112 10.24 12.02 2.43
N LEU A 113 10.48 10.74 2.72
CA LEU A 113 9.84 9.64 1.99
C LEU A 113 8.38 9.53 2.44
N VAL A 114 7.44 9.81 1.54
CA VAL A 114 6.00 9.67 1.79
C VAL A 114 5.46 8.45 1.05
N LEU A 115 4.98 7.48 1.84
CA LEU A 115 4.29 6.27 1.41
C LEU A 115 2.81 6.36 1.80
N GLU A 116 2.05 7.07 1.00
CA GLU A 116 0.63 7.31 1.27
C GLU A 116 -0.27 6.18 0.77
N ILE A 117 -1.37 5.96 1.49
CA ILE A 117 -2.49 5.14 1.03
C ILE A 117 -3.71 6.06 1.01
N SER A 118 -4.35 6.14 -0.16
CA SER A 118 -5.52 7.00 -0.39
C SER A 118 -5.30 8.47 0.00
N GLY A 119 -4.10 9.03 -0.23
CA GLY A 119 -3.78 10.44 0.07
C GLY A 119 -3.49 10.75 1.55
N SER A 120 -3.17 9.72 2.35
CA SER A 120 -2.88 9.87 3.77
C SER A 120 -1.76 8.95 4.27
N THR A 121 -1.02 9.43 5.26
CA THR A 121 -0.07 8.69 6.10
C THR A 121 -0.50 8.79 7.57
N ASN A 122 -0.08 7.87 8.42
CA ASN A 122 -0.47 7.89 9.84
C ASN A 122 0.67 7.63 10.84
N VAL A 123 1.87 7.33 10.34
CA VAL A 123 3.11 7.19 11.10
C VAL A 123 4.19 8.03 10.42
N SER A 124 4.91 8.84 11.21
CA SER A 124 6.14 9.53 10.80
C SER A 124 7.32 9.01 11.62
N LEU A 125 8.44 8.81 10.94
CA LEU A 125 9.73 8.42 11.49
C LEU A 125 10.77 9.48 11.15
N ARG A 126 11.51 9.94 12.15
CA ARG A 126 12.70 10.77 11.96
C ARG A 126 13.94 9.91 12.05
N LEU A 127 14.82 10.04 11.07
CA LEU A 127 16.08 9.33 10.98
C LEU A 127 17.21 10.20 11.54
N SER A 128 18.10 9.62 12.33
CA SER A 128 19.28 10.30 12.88
C SER A 128 20.31 10.63 11.80
N GLU A 129 20.35 9.82 10.74
CA GLU A 129 21.27 9.95 9.61
C GLU A 129 20.48 9.85 8.30
N PRO A 130 20.85 10.62 7.25
CA PRO A 130 20.24 10.49 5.94
C PRO A 130 20.38 9.06 5.40
N GLN A 131 19.28 8.48 4.92
CA GLN A 131 19.27 7.16 4.32
C GLN A 131 18.93 7.26 2.83
N ALA A 132 19.70 6.59 1.99
CA ALA A 132 19.41 6.52 0.57
C ALA A 132 18.20 5.60 0.32
N VAL A 133 17.17 6.11 -0.34
CA VAL A 133 16.02 5.33 -0.84
C VAL A 133 16.01 5.33 -2.36
N ASP A 134 15.96 4.15 -2.96
CA ASP A 134 15.81 3.99 -4.41
C ASP A 134 14.32 3.95 -4.79
N LEU A 135 13.88 4.94 -5.57
CA LEU A 135 12.53 5.00 -6.13
C LEU A 135 12.44 4.37 -7.54
N GLY A 136 13.42 3.56 -7.92
CA GLY A 136 13.53 2.87 -9.21
C GLY A 136 13.81 3.86 -10.33
N ARG A 137 12.81 4.12 -11.19
CA ARG A 137 12.97 5.02 -12.36
C ARG A 137 13.32 6.47 -12.00
N ARG A 138 13.21 6.87 -10.73
CA ARG A 138 13.55 8.22 -10.27
C ARG A 138 14.92 8.30 -9.59
N GLY A 139 15.61 7.17 -9.45
CA GLY A 139 16.91 7.07 -8.83
C GLY A 139 16.86 7.08 -7.31
N ALA A 140 18.06 7.12 -6.74
CA ALA A 140 18.28 7.20 -5.31
C ALA A 140 18.12 8.64 -4.81
N HIS A 141 17.45 8.79 -3.67
CA HIS A 141 17.30 10.06 -2.95
C HIS A 141 17.67 9.84 -1.49
N ASP A 142 18.34 10.82 -0.88
CA ASP A 142 18.58 10.79 0.56
C ASP A 142 17.35 11.33 1.30
N VAL A 143 16.90 10.58 2.31
CA VAL A 143 15.75 10.94 3.14
C VAL A 143 16.14 10.96 4.61
N THR A 144 15.58 11.93 5.33
CA THR A 144 15.77 12.12 6.77
C THR A 144 14.48 11.89 7.55
N GLU A 145 13.34 11.87 6.86
CA GLU A 145 12.03 11.57 7.44
C GLU A 145 11.30 10.55 6.57
N VAL A 146 10.52 9.67 7.20
CA VAL A 146 9.72 8.65 6.52
C VAL A 146 8.30 8.67 7.07
N GLU A 147 7.35 9.05 6.23
CA GLU A 147 5.93 8.99 6.51
C GLU A 147 5.30 7.81 5.78
N PHE A 148 4.53 6.98 6.48
CA PHE A 148 3.82 5.86 5.85
C PHE A 148 2.48 5.58 6.50
N TRP A 149 1.62 4.85 5.79
CA TRP A 149 0.37 4.33 6.31
C TRP A 149 0.51 2.90 6.85
N THR A 150 -0.08 2.62 8.00
CA THR A 150 -0.27 1.27 8.51
C THR A 150 -1.67 1.08 9.12
N ASP A 151 -2.20 -0.13 9.04
CA ASP A 151 -3.52 -0.46 9.59
C ASP A 151 -3.54 -0.48 11.14
N ASP A 152 -2.38 -0.66 11.79
CA ASP A 152 -2.22 -0.59 13.26
C ASP A 152 -1.05 0.34 13.64
N PRO A 153 -1.25 1.68 13.62
CA PRO A 153 -0.19 2.64 13.94
C PRO A 153 0.29 2.50 15.38
N GLY A 154 -0.61 2.23 16.32
CA GLY A 154 -0.24 2.04 17.73
C GLY A 154 0.66 0.82 17.94
N GLY A 155 0.34 -0.30 17.27
CA GLY A 155 1.17 -1.51 17.29
C GLY A 155 2.54 -1.29 16.62
N MET A 156 2.58 -0.54 15.53
CA MET A 156 3.82 -0.18 14.84
C MET A 156 4.72 0.67 15.75
N VAL A 157 4.20 1.75 16.34
CA VAL A 157 4.99 2.60 17.25
C VAL A 157 5.51 1.80 18.45
N ARG A 158 4.69 0.91 19.03
CA ARG A 158 5.12 0.03 20.13
C ARG A 158 6.19 -0.99 19.70
N ALA A 159 6.17 -1.43 18.44
CA ALA A 159 7.19 -2.34 17.92
C ALA A 159 8.54 -1.63 17.70
N LEU A 160 8.51 -0.34 17.39
CA LEU A 160 9.70 0.47 17.10
C LEU A 160 10.34 1.13 18.34
N ARG A 161 9.58 1.42 19.40
CA ARG A 161 10.12 1.98 20.67
C ARG A 161 10.73 0.93 21.61
N LYS A 162 11.46 -0.06 21.09
CA LYS A 162 12.19 -1.01 21.96
C LYS A 162 13.33 -0.34 22.69
#